data_AF-A0AAV4ELK6-F1
#
_entry.id   AF-A0AAV4ELK6-F1
#
_cell.length_a   1.000
_cell.length_b   1.000
_cell.length_c   1.000
_cell.angle_alpha   90.00
_cell.angle_beta   90.00
_cell.angle_gamma   90.00
#
_symmetry.space_group_name_H-M   'P 1'
#
loop_
_entity.id
_entity.type
_entity.pdbx_description
1 polymer ?
#
loop_
_entity_poly.entity_id
_entity_poly.type
_entity_poly.pdbx_seq_one_letter_code
_entity_poly.pdbx_strand_id
1 'polypeptide(L)'
;MVITSVYKPPSTPFSWPHITNPVNKPNIITGDFNSHNTHGDRNLVITYRPRKRRRTVSKSVGESTKSKKIESLISKPASKPAPSPAPTPGPLCQFCRTSEDNEVDLGPIHQKDGVTVHYYCMLLSSGLVQTTRPSDKKSLLGFTMADIEKELRRGKRLGATIGCCISHCRKAFHLSCGRKNGTMHQFFDTYSSFCAEHWSHPGLDKVTRLEKGISKICLICRMSVGKSTANEIVCPPCCKGTYFHHSCMQRYALSAGVHFFKCPLCNATKDFQKAMLLYGLYIPDRDASWEKEPNAFQELLERPVECNASLCGCPNGTKFTARSGNFKLLTCHYCGSYSSHRACAGISPKAQLLICPDCGGT
;
A
#
# COMPACT_ATOMS: atom_id res chain seq x y z
N MET A 1 -45.99 -17.91 15.90
CA MET A 1 -45.30 -18.53 17.04
C MET A 1 -43.81 -18.23 16.89
N VAL A 2 -43.31 -17.30 17.69
CA VAL A 2 -41.95 -16.77 17.63
C VAL A 2 -41.06 -17.69 18.46
N ILE A 3 -40.01 -18.27 17.86
CA ILE A 3 -38.97 -18.99 18.60
C ILE A 3 -37.67 -18.20 18.40
N THR A 4 -37.38 -17.34 19.35
CA THR A 4 -36.08 -16.69 19.55
C THR A 4 -35.11 -17.69 20.18
N SER A 5 -34.10 -18.13 19.43
CA SER A 5 -32.91 -18.78 20.00
C SER A 5 -31.78 -17.76 20.02
N VAL A 6 -31.44 -17.31 21.22
CA VAL A 6 -30.39 -16.34 21.52
C VAL A 6 -29.05 -17.07 21.51
N TYR A 7 -28.25 -16.84 20.46
CA TYR A 7 -26.85 -17.29 20.43
C TYR A 7 -26.00 -16.36 21.31
N LYS A 8 -25.42 -16.91 22.38
CA LYS A 8 -24.57 -16.21 23.35
C LYS A 8 -23.10 -16.36 22.90
N PRO A 9 -22.40 -15.29 22.47
CA PRO A 9 -20.97 -15.40 22.15
C PRO A 9 -20.14 -15.53 23.44
N PRO A 10 -19.04 -16.29 23.43
CA PRO A 10 -18.15 -16.37 24.59
C PRO A 10 -17.46 -15.02 24.82
N SER A 11 -17.73 -14.44 25.97
CA SER A 11 -17.08 -13.25 26.51
C SER A 11 -15.75 -13.63 27.15
N THR A 12 -14.67 -13.60 26.38
CA THR A 12 -13.32 -13.39 26.93
C THR A 12 -12.60 -12.34 26.08
N PRO A 13 -12.34 -11.14 26.62
CA PRO A 13 -11.45 -10.20 25.95
C PRO A 13 -10.04 -10.79 25.96
N PHE A 14 -9.46 -10.96 24.77
CA PHE A 14 -8.07 -11.35 24.59
C PHE A 14 -7.18 -10.19 25.05
N SER A 15 -6.78 -10.20 26.32
CA SER A 15 -5.83 -9.25 26.89
C SER A 15 -4.43 -9.55 26.34
N TRP A 16 -3.90 -8.64 25.53
CA TRP A 16 -2.48 -8.64 25.19
C TRP A 16 -1.67 -8.32 26.44
N PRO A 17 -0.49 -8.95 26.65
CA PRO A 17 0.38 -8.57 27.75
C PRO A 17 0.76 -7.10 27.56
N HIS A 18 0.43 -6.27 28.56
CA HIS A 18 0.96 -4.92 28.67
C HIS A 18 2.48 -5.02 28.74
N ILE A 19 3.16 -4.69 27.64
CA ILE A 19 4.57 -4.36 27.69
C ILE A 19 4.65 -2.98 28.33
N THR A 20 4.74 -2.96 29.66
CA THR A 20 5.12 -1.78 30.41
C THR A 20 6.59 -1.50 30.08
N ASN A 21 6.84 -0.52 29.21
CA ASN A 21 8.15 0.10 29.13
C ASN A 21 8.35 0.90 30.43
N PRO A 22 9.39 0.62 31.25
CA PRO A 22 9.72 1.45 32.38
C PRO A 22 10.37 2.73 31.85
N VAL A 23 9.55 3.72 31.49
CA VAL A 23 10.03 5.09 31.35
C VAL A 23 10.02 5.69 32.75
N ASN A 24 11.22 5.89 33.28
CA ASN A 24 11.44 6.75 34.45
C ASN A 24 10.80 8.12 34.18
N LYS A 25 9.69 8.40 34.87
CA LYS A 25 9.09 9.75 34.93
C LYS A 25 9.98 10.59 35.84
N PRO A 26 10.45 11.79 35.43
CA PRO A 26 10.96 12.75 36.39
C PRO A 26 9.81 13.26 37.27
N ASN A 27 10.13 13.41 38.57
CA ASN A 27 9.24 13.80 39.66
C ASN A 27 8.40 15.05 39.34
N ILE A 28 7.08 14.93 39.53
CA ILE A 28 6.19 16.08 39.72
C ILE A 28 5.63 15.97 41.14
N ILE A 29 6.01 16.96 41.96
CA ILE A 29 5.53 17.17 43.33
C ILE A 29 4.06 17.56 43.25
N THR A 30 3.23 16.88 44.05
CA THR A 30 1.82 17.21 44.30
C THR A 30 1.71 18.44 45.20
N GLY A 31 0.93 19.43 44.81
CA GLY A 31 0.59 20.59 45.63
C GLY A 31 -0.66 21.29 45.10
N ASP A 32 -1.62 21.47 45.99
CA ASP A 32 -2.99 21.93 45.76
C ASP A 32 -3.14 23.39 45.27
N PHE A 33 -4.34 23.64 44.75
CA PHE A 33 -4.96 24.90 44.30
C PHE A 33 -4.56 26.18 45.06
N ASN A 34 -4.18 27.23 44.31
CA ASN A 34 -4.88 28.54 44.41
C ASN A 34 -4.65 29.47 43.20
N SER A 35 -5.63 30.33 42.96
CA SER A 35 -5.78 31.27 41.85
C SER A 35 -4.74 32.40 41.77
N HIS A 36 -4.29 32.77 40.56
CA HIS A 36 -4.34 34.14 39.98
C HIS A 36 -3.51 34.25 38.67
N ASN A 37 -4.15 34.85 37.66
CA ASN A 37 -3.64 35.59 36.48
C ASN A 37 -2.12 35.64 36.19
N THR A 38 -1.68 35.22 34.98
CA THR A 38 -1.26 36.09 33.84
C THR A 38 -0.49 35.32 32.74
N HIS A 39 -0.80 35.67 31.49
CA HIS A 39 -0.01 35.56 30.25
C HIS A 39 0.75 34.27 29.84
N GLY A 40 0.26 33.67 28.75
CA GLY A 40 1.09 33.42 27.56
C GLY A 40 1.64 32.03 27.36
N ASP A 41 0.89 31.13 26.71
CA ASP A 41 1.42 30.28 25.64
C ASP A 41 0.28 29.56 24.88
N ARG A 42 0.10 29.88 23.60
CA ARG A 42 -0.89 29.24 22.73
C ARG A 42 -0.23 28.07 22.00
N ASN A 43 -0.22 26.89 22.64
CA ASN A 43 -0.05 25.62 21.95
C ASN A 43 -1.26 25.37 21.03
N LEU A 44 -1.10 25.62 19.73
CA LEU A 44 -2.09 25.32 18.71
C LEU A 44 -2.06 23.82 18.38
N VAL A 45 -2.88 23.05 19.10
CA VAL A 45 -3.23 21.67 18.73
C VAL A 45 -4.14 21.74 17.49
N ILE A 46 -3.59 21.41 16.32
CA ILE A 46 -4.35 21.34 15.08
C ILE A 46 -5.08 19.98 15.05
N THR A 47 -6.37 19.99 15.39
CA THR A 47 -7.30 18.92 15.00
C THR A 47 -7.91 19.27 13.65
N TYR A 48 -7.98 18.33 12.70
CA TYR A 48 -8.62 18.56 11.41
C TYR A 48 -9.79 17.60 11.15
N ARG A 49 -10.95 18.22 10.87
CA ARG A 49 -12.18 17.57 10.39
C ARG A 49 -12.17 17.54 8.86
N PRO A 50 -12.64 16.46 8.21
CA PRO A 50 -12.69 16.37 6.75
C PRO A 50 -13.79 17.25 6.16
N ARG A 51 -13.46 18.00 5.09
CA ARG A 51 -14.40 18.88 4.36
C ARG A 51 -14.68 18.30 2.97
N LYS A 52 -15.96 18.05 2.66
CA LYS A 52 -16.46 17.56 1.37
C LYS A 52 -16.17 18.55 0.23
N ARG A 53 -15.79 18.05 -0.96
CA ARG A 53 -15.61 18.85 -2.18
C ARG A 53 -16.61 18.52 -3.29
N ARG A 54 -16.93 19.56 -4.05
CA ARG A 54 -17.95 19.73 -5.09
C ARG A 54 -17.36 19.40 -6.47
N ARG A 55 -18.13 18.71 -7.32
CA ARG A 55 -17.76 18.26 -8.68
C ARG A 55 -17.79 19.43 -9.68
N THR A 56 -16.78 19.53 -10.54
CA THR A 56 -16.82 20.32 -11.79
C THR A 56 -16.36 19.45 -12.95
N VAL A 57 -17.14 19.47 -14.02
CA VAL A 57 -17.04 18.64 -15.25
C VAL A 57 -16.22 19.39 -16.31
N SER A 58 -15.37 18.69 -17.06
CA SER A 58 -14.74 19.22 -18.28
C SER A 58 -14.81 18.19 -19.43
N LYS A 59 -15.13 18.71 -20.62
CA LYS A 59 -15.51 18.05 -21.87
C LYS A 59 -14.31 17.49 -22.65
N SER A 60 -14.55 16.44 -23.43
CA SER A 60 -13.63 15.81 -24.38
C SER A 60 -13.68 16.49 -25.77
N VAL A 61 -12.54 16.46 -26.47
CA VAL A 61 -12.42 16.74 -27.91
C VAL A 61 -11.68 15.55 -28.52
N GLY A 62 -12.19 15.02 -29.64
CA GLY A 62 -11.67 13.85 -30.33
C GLY A 62 -11.02 14.19 -31.68
N GLU A 63 -10.21 13.27 -32.19
CA GLU A 63 -9.66 13.30 -33.55
C GLU A 63 -9.24 11.88 -33.95
N SER A 64 -10.01 11.20 -34.80
CA SER A 64 -9.91 11.09 -36.28
C SER A 64 -8.72 10.26 -36.79
N THR A 65 -9.05 9.06 -37.25
CA THR A 65 -8.21 8.04 -37.88
C THR A 65 -7.94 8.31 -39.36
N LYS A 66 -6.75 7.95 -39.87
CA LYS A 66 -6.54 7.65 -41.30
C LYS A 66 -5.61 6.45 -41.51
N SER A 67 -6.11 5.56 -42.35
CA SER A 67 -5.57 4.26 -42.74
C SER A 67 -4.57 4.37 -43.90
N LYS A 68 -3.48 3.59 -43.89
CA LYS A 68 -2.65 3.33 -45.07
C LYS A 68 -2.11 1.89 -45.11
N LYS A 69 -2.63 1.17 -46.11
CA LYS A 69 -2.06 0.17 -47.04
C LYS A 69 -0.83 -0.64 -46.59
N ILE A 70 -1.04 -1.95 -46.52
CA ILE A 70 -0.06 -3.02 -46.28
C ILE A 70 0.58 -3.41 -47.61
N GLU A 71 1.92 -3.46 -47.65
CA GLU A 71 2.67 -4.07 -48.75
C GLU A 71 3.80 -4.92 -48.13
N SER A 72 3.90 -6.16 -48.59
CA SER A 72 4.69 -7.25 -48.03
C SER A 72 6.18 -7.10 -48.37
N LEU A 73 7.03 -7.07 -47.35
CA LEU A 73 8.47 -7.23 -47.50
C LEU A 73 8.97 -8.35 -46.58
N ILE A 74 9.49 -9.39 -47.21
CA ILE A 74 10.07 -10.59 -46.60
C ILE A 74 11.33 -10.17 -45.84
N SER A 75 11.29 -10.25 -44.50
CA SER A 75 12.40 -9.89 -43.61
C SER A 75 13.40 -11.03 -43.45
N LYS A 76 14.68 -10.73 -43.70
CA LYS A 76 15.85 -11.57 -43.39
C LYS A 76 15.96 -11.82 -41.87
N PRO A 77 16.57 -12.95 -41.43
CA PRO A 77 16.67 -13.30 -40.01
C PRO A 77 17.53 -12.30 -39.22
N ALA A 78 16.98 -11.83 -38.09
CA ALA A 78 17.59 -10.85 -37.20
C ALA A 78 18.86 -11.40 -36.52
N SER A 79 19.97 -10.67 -36.65
CA SER A 79 21.14 -10.83 -35.80
C SER A 79 20.78 -10.50 -34.34
N LYS A 80 21.32 -11.28 -33.41
CA LYS A 80 21.14 -11.14 -31.94
C LYS A 80 21.25 -9.66 -31.51
N PRO A 81 20.32 -9.14 -30.67
CA PRO A 81 20.43 -7.79 -30.17
C PRO A 81 21.68 -7.67 -29.28
N ALA A 82 22.47 -6.63 -29.53
CA ALA A 82 23.57 -6.25 -28.65
C ALA A 82 23.03 -5.98 -27.23
N PRO A 83 23.80 -6.28 -26.17
CA PRO A 83 23.39 -5.97 -24.82
C PRO A 83 23.13 -4.46 -24.71
N SER A 84 21.92 -4.11 -24.24
CA SER A 84 21.53 -2.73 -23.95
C SER A 84 22.55 -2.09 -22.99
N PRO A 85 22.94 -0.83 -23.20
CA PRO A 85 23.86 -0.13 -22.29
C PRO A 85 23.30 -0.16 -20.87
N ALA A 86 24.19 -0.43 -19.91
CA ALA A 86 23.82 -0.47 -18.49
C ALA A 86 23.14 0.86 -18.10
N PRO A 87 22.05 0.83 -17.32
CA PRO A 87 21.36 2.04 -16.91
C PRO A 87 22.33 2.95 -16.15
N THR A 88 22.44 4.21 -16.60
CA THR A 88 23.17 5.25 -15.87
C THR A 88 22.66 5.33 -14.43
N PRO A 89 23.54 5.31 -13.41
CA PRO A 89 23.11 5.34 -12.01
C PRO A 89 22.28 6.60 -11.74
N GLY A 90 21.09 6.41 -11.15
CA GLY A 90 20.26 7.51 -10.65
C GLY A 90 20.98 8.36 -9.59
N PRO A 91 20.39 9.49 -9.18
CA PRO A 91 21.01 10.38 -8.21
C PRO A 91 21.19 9.70 -6.83
N LEU A 92 22.35 9.89 -6.21
CA LEU A 92 22.69 9.24 -4.93
C LEU A 92 21.97 9.90 -3.76
N CYS A 93 21.33 9.10 -2.90
CA CYS A 93 20.83 9.57 -1.62
C CYS A 93 21.98 9.95 -0.68
N GLN A 94 21.94 11.16 -0.13
CA GLN A 94 23.01 11.69 0.71
C GLN A 94 23.07 11.06 2.11
N PHE A 95 21.98 10.43 2.58
CA PHE A 95 21.95 9.69 3.83
C PHE A 95 22.55 8.29 3.70
N CYS A 96 22.09 7.47 2.75
CA CYS A 96 22.48 6.06 2.64
C CYS A 96 23.44 5.74 1.49
N ARG A 97 23.83 6.74 0.69
CA ARG A 97 24.85 6.64 -0.37
C ARG A 97 24.56 5.61 -1.47
N THR A 98 23.30 5.24 -1.65
CA THR A 98 22.84 4.40 -2.75
C THR A 98 21.97 5.20 -3.72
N SER A 99 22.00 4.82 -4.99
CA SER A 99 21.14 5.28 -6.08
C SER A 99 19.93 4.37 -6.29
N GLU A 100 19.76 3.35 -5.44
CA GLU A 100 18.64 2.40 -5.51
C GLU A 100 17.31 3.13 -5.42
N ASP A 101 16.50 3.03 -6.47
CA ASP A 101 15.14 3.56 -6.48
C ASP A 101 14.16 2.45 -6.09
N ASN A 102 13.89 2.36 -4.79
CA ASN A 102 13.00 1.38 -4.21
C ASN A 102 12.05 2.07 -3.22
N GLU A 103 10.93 2.57 -3.75
CA GLU A 103 9.93 3.29 -2.94
C GLU A 103 9.34 2.45 -1.81
N VAL A 104 9.36 1.12 -1.93
CA VAL A 104 8.79 0.21 -0.92
C VAL A 104 9.67 0.17 0.31
N ASP A 105 10.99 0.04 0.14
CA ASP A 105 11.91 -0.15 1.25
C ASP A 105 12.57 1.15 1.72
N LEU A 106 12.79 2.09 0.81
CA LEU A 106 13.50 3.35 1.05
C LEU A 106 12.58 4.58 0.96
N GLY A 107 11.40 4.44 0.38
CA GLY A 107 10.51 5.56 0.11
C GLY A 107 10.92 6.34 -1.13
N PRO A 108 10.05 7.23 -1.63
CA PRO A 108 10.33 8.01 -2.83
C PRO A 108 11.59 8.85 -2.66
N ILE A 109 12.34 9.01 -3.75
CA ILE A 109 13.48 9.92 -3.81
C ILE A 109 12.95 11.35 -3.95
N HIS A 110 13.46 12.25 -3.12
CA HIS A 110 13.19 13.68 -3.20
C HIS A 110 14.47 14.45 -3.52
N GLN A 111 14.32 15.43 -4.41
CA GLN A 111 15.37 16.35 -4.80
C GLN A 111 14.93 17.79 -4.58
N LYS A 112 15.71 18.55 -3.81
CA LYS A 112 15.42 19.96 -3.53
C LYS A 112 16.67 20.69 -3.08
N ASP A 113 16.93 21.87 -3.63
CA ASP A 113 18.04 22.77 -3.27
C ASP A 113 19.39 22.04 -3.12
N GLY A 114 19.70 21.14 -4.08
CA GLY A 114 20.95 20.35 -4.08
C GLY A 114 20.97 19.14 -3.13
N VAL A 115 19.91 18.91 -2.36
CA VAL A 115 19.73 17.73 -1.51
C VAL A 115 19.00 16.64 -2.30
N THR A 116 19.55 15.43 -2.30
CA THR A 116 18.90 14.21 -2.82
C THR A 116 18.81 13.20 -1.70
N VAL A 117 17.60 12.79 -1.34
CA VAL A 117 17.36 11.88 -0.21
C VAL A 117 16.20 10.93 -0.50
N HIS A 118 16.32 9.69 -0.05
CA HIS A 118 15.17 8.81 0.14
C HIS A 118 14.31 9.32 1.29
N TYR A 119 12.99 9.32 1.10
CA TYR A 119 12.06 9.82 2.11
C TYR A 119 12.21 9.11 3.45
N TYR A 120 12.29 7.77 3.48
CA TYR A 120 12.38 7.05 4.76
C TYR A 120 13.73 7.22 5.44
N CYS A 121 14.82 7.42 4.69
CA CYS A 121 16.13 7.73 5.27
C CYS A 121 16.09 9.07 6.04
N MET A 122 15.41 10.07 5.48
CA MET A 122 15.21 11.37 6.13
C MET A 122 14.26 11.23 7.33
N LEU A 123 13.13 10.55 7.14
CA LEU A 123 12.07 10.41 8.14
C LEU A 123 12.53 9.68 9.42
N LEU A 124 13.40 8.67 9.28
CA LEU A 124 13.92 7.87 10.39
C LEU A 124 15.21 8.44 11.00
N SER A 125 15.72 9.55 10.48
CA SER A 125 16.98 10.15 10.93
C SER A 125 16.82 10.73 12.34
N SER A 126 17.63 10.27 13.31
CA SER A 126 17.40 10.54 14.73
C SER A 126 17.53 12.02 15.14
N GLY A 127 18.19 12.85 14.34
CA GLY A 127 18.34 14.29 14.59
C GLY A 127 17.43 15.18 13.75
N LEU A 128 16.45 14.61 13.03
CA LEU A 128 15.47 15.38 12.25
C LEU A 128 14.10 15.38 12.93
N VAL A 129 13.48 16.56 12.91
CA VAL A 129 12.13 16.79 13.42
C VAL A 129 11.36 17.60 12.39
N GLN A 130 10.11 17.21 12.14
CA GLN A 130 9.21 17.98 11.27
C GLN A 130 8.71 19.21 12.01
N THR A 131 9.34 20.36 11.77
CA THR A 131 9.01 21.64 12.41
C THR A 131 8.09 22.52 11.56
N THR A 132 7.87 22.15 10.30
CA THR A 132 7.04 22.90 9.34
C THR A 132 5.94 22.02 8.74
N ARG A 133 4.96 22.63 8.07
CA ARG A 133 3.92 21.87 7.36
C ARG A 133 4.54 21.14 6.15
N PRO A 134 4.09 19.93 5.81
CA PRO A 134 4.57 19.22 4.63
C PRO A 134 4.40 19.98 3.30
N SER A 135 3.44 20.91 3.24
CA SER A 135 3.16 21.75 2.07
C SER A 135 4.01 23.02 1.99
N ASP A 136 4.89 23.28 2.96
CA ASP A 136 5.74 24.47 2.96
C ASP A 136 6.81 24.37 1.85
N LYS A 137 6.77 25.32 0.92
CA LYS A 137 7.72 25.40 -0.21
C LYS A 137 9.16 25.70 0.22
N LYS A 138 9.42 26.10 1.45
CA LYS A 138 10.78 26.30 1.98
C LYS A 138 11.34 25.09 2.73
N SER A 139 10.53 24.06 2.94
CA SER A 139 10.92 22.82 3.60
C SER A 139 10.79 21.64 2.64
N LEU A 140 11.43 20.53 2.96
CA LEU A 140 11.19 19.27 2.27
C LEU A 140 10.31 18.41 3.17
N LEU A 141 9.01 18.30 2.83
CA LEU A 141 8.05 17.48 3.58
C LEU A 141 8.01 17.76 5.08
N GLY A 142 8.13 19.05 5.46
CA GLY A 142 8.08 19.46 6.87
C GLY A 142 9.44 19.61 7.53
N PHE A 143 10.53 19.17 6.88
CA PHE A 143 11.91 19.32 7.37
C PHE A 143 12.58 20.54 6.73
N THR A 144 13.11 21.46 7.54
CA THR A 144 13.81 22.63 6.98
C THR A 144 15.09 22.19 6.28
N MET A 145 15.50 22.88 5.21
CA MET A 145 16.74 22.55 4.51
C MET A 145 17.97 22.67 5.42
N ALA A 146 17.96 23.65 6.34
CA ALA A 146 19.01 23.83 7.34
C ALA A 146 19.15 22.64 8.29
N ASP A 147 18.03 22.06 8.75
CA ASP A 147 18.04 20.88 9.61
C ASP A 147 18.53 19.65 8.84
N ILE A 148 18.11 19.47 7.59
CA ILE A 148 18.57 18.37 6.73
C ILE A 148 20.09 18.45 6.52
N GLU A 149 20.62 19.62 6.17
CA GLU A 149 22.07 19.81 6.01
C GLU A 149 22.85 19.58 7.31
N LYS A 150 22.32 20.06 8.45
CA LYS A 150 22.91 19.81 9.77
C LYS A 150 22.95 18.32 10.07
N GLU A 151 21.89 17.60 9.77
CA GLU A 151 21.82 16.15 9.98
C GLU A 151 22.75 15.38 9.05
N LEU A 152 22.85 15.78 7.78
CA LEU A 152 23.81 15.20 6.83
C LEU A 152 25.26 15.42 7.30
N ARG A 153 25.58 16.59 7.84
CA ARG A 153 26.89 16.86 8.47
C ARG A 153 27.13 15.96 9.69
N ARG A 154 26.11 15.74 10.54
CA ARG A 154 26.18 14.81 11.66
C ARG A 154 26.43 13.38 11.18
N GLY A 155 25.69 12.93 10.17
CA GLY A 155 25.83 11.61 9.55
C GLY A 155 27.22 11.35 9.00
N LYS A 156 27.85 12.34 8.35
CA LYS A 156 29.25 12.23 7.90
C LYS A 156 30.24 11.97 9.04
N ARG A 157 30.00 12.53 10.23
CA ARG A 157 30.86 12.34 11.41
C ARG A 157 30.62 11.01 12.12
N LEU A 158 29.38 10.55 12.16
CA LEU A 158 28.97 9.34 12.88
C LEU A 158 28.91 8.08 12.00
N GLY A 159 29.06 8.24 10.69
CA GLY A 159 28.91 7.18 9.69
C GLY A 159 27.46 7.02 9.20
N ALA A 160 26.48 7.04 10.11
CA ALA A 160 25.06 6.92 9.77
C ALA A 160 24.17 7.75 10.72
N THR A 161 22.95 8.06 10.30
CA THR A 161 22.05 8.96 11.04
C THR A 161 20.90 8.27 11.77
N ILE A 162 20.56 7.04 11.42
CA ILE A 162 19.50 6.26 12.09
C ILE A 162 20.13 5.46 13.21
N GLY A 163 19.80 5.79 14.46
CA GLY A 163 20.25 5.09 15.66
C GLY A 163 19.22 4.09 16.18
N CYS A 164 19.70 3.07 16.90
CA CYS A 164 18.84 2.25 17.74
C CYS A 164 18.23 3.09 18.87
N CYS A 165 16.94 2.95 19.15
CA CYS A 165 16.24 3.77 20.14
C CYS A 165 16.45 3.32 21.59
N ILE A 166 17.13 2.19 21.81
CA ILE A 166 17.51 1.74 23.16
C ILE A 166 18.63 2.65 23.67
N SER A 167 18.38 3.32 24.80
CA SER A 167 19.25 4.36 25.40
C SER A 167 20.74 3.98 25.50
N HIS A 168 21.03 2.72 25.83
CA HIS A 168 22.39 2.21 26.02
C HIS A 168 22.99 1.62 24.74
N CYS A 169 22.23 1.54 23.64
CA CYS A 169 22.69 1.01 22.38
C CYS A 169 23.31 2.12 21.51
N ARG A 170 24.55 1.93 21.09
CA ARG A 170 25.27 2.88 20.22
C ARG A 170 25.25 2.51 18.74
N LYS A 171 24.49 1.48 18.35
CA LYS A 171 24.41 1.05 16.95
C LYS A 171 23.66 2.07 16.11
N ALA A 172 24.28 2.45 15.00
CA ALA A 172 23.69 3.29 13.96
C ALA A 172 23.85 2.63 12.60
N PHE A 173 22.93 2.92 11.68
CA PHE A 173 22.87 2.27 10.38
C PHE A 173 22.28 3.20 9.33
N HIS A 174 22.72 3.04 8.08
CA HIS A 174 21.93 3.51 6.94
C HIS A 174 20.68 2.64 6.83
N LEU A 175 19.56 3.18 6.34
CA LEU A 175 18.33 2.41 6.19
C LEU A 175 18.53 1.16 5.32
N SER A 176 19.14 1.32 4.14
CA SER A 176 19.41 0.21 3.21
C SER A 176 20.33 -0.86 3.83
N CYS A 177 21.38 -0.45 4.54
CA CYS A 177 22.29 -1.36 5.23
C CYS A 177 21.59 -2.07 6.40
N GLY A 178 20.81 -1.33 7.20
CA GLY A 178 20.10 -1.85 8.35
C GLY A 178 19.09 -2.92 7.96
N ARG A 179 18.25 -2.65 6.94
CA ARG A 179 17.25 -3.62 6.46
C ARG A 179 17.87 -4.95 6.04
N LYS A 180 19.01 -4.91 5.34
CA LYS A 180 19.78 -6.11 4.94
C LYS A 180 20.35 -6.89 6.14
N ASN A 181 20.49 -6.23 7.29
CA ASN A 181 21.02 -6.78 8.52
C ASN A 181 19.96 -6.92 9.62
N GLY A 182 18.67 -6.95 9.26
CA GLY A 182 17.59 -7.27 10.19
C GLY A 182 17.21 -6.17 11.18
N THR A 183 17.54 -4.90 10.91
CA THR A 183 17.00 -3.78 11.70
C THR A 183 15.50 -3.62 11.46
N MET A 184 14.81 -3.08 12.45
CA MET A 184 13.39 -2.74 12.36
C MET A 184 13.20 -1.24 12.50
N HIS A 185 12.25 -0.68 11.75
CA HIS A 185 11.96 0.75 11.73
C HIS A 185 10.46 0.97 11.80
N GLN A 186 10.03 1.77 12.76
CA GLN A 186 8.63 2.08 12.98
C GLN A 186 8.31 3.44 12.40
N PHE A 187 7.21 3.55 11.67
CA PHE A 187 6.79 4.79 11.00
C PHE A 187 5.61 5.49 11.70
N PHE A 188 5.57 5.40 13.02
CA PHE A 188 4.54 6.00 13.86
C PHE A 188 5.17 6.59 15.12
N ASP A 189 4.40 7.41 15.84
CA ASP A 189 4.81 8.12 17.05
C ASP A 189 6.16 8.86 16.89
N THR A 190 7.23 8.31 17.47
CA THR A 190 8.57 8.90 17.49
C THR A 190 9.53 8.31 16.45
N TYR A 191 9.02 7.56 15.47
CA TYR A 191 9.80 6.98 14.38
C TYR A 191 10.97 6.08 14.85
N SER A 192 10.73 5.31 15.91
CA SER A 192 11.75 4.49 16.57
C SER A 192 12.35 3.43 15.63
N SER A 193 13.68 3.27 15.70
CA SER A 193 14.41 2.22 14.98
C SER A 193 15.16 1.32 15.95
N PHE A 194 15.27 0.03 15.64
CA PHE A 194 15.86 -0.99 16.50
C PHE A 194 16.91 -1.78 15.71
N CYS A 195 18.08 -2.01 16.32
CA CYS A 195 19.03 -2.95 15.75
C CYS A 195 18.52 -4.40 15.88
N ALA A 196 19.09 -5.34 15.12
CA ALA A 196 18.67 -6.74 15.13
C ALA A 196 18.63 -7.38 16.55
N GLU A 197 19.54 -6.99 17.44
CA GLU A 197 19.57 -7.49 18.84
C GLU A 197 18.46 -6.90 19.74
N HIS A 198 17.97 -5.71 19.42
CA HIS A 198 16.97 -5.01 20.24
C HIS A 198 15.58 -5.02 19.61
N TRP A 199 15.45 -5.68 18.46
CA TRP A 199 14.17 -5.91 17.83
C TRP A 199 13.63 -7.27 18.27
N SER A 200 12.55 -7.24 19.04
CA SER A 200 11.72 -8.42 19.33
C SER A 200 10.46 -8.35 18.48
N HIS A 201 10.46 -9.14 17.41
CA HIS A 201 9.37 -9.13 16.45
C HIS A 201 8.04 -9.56 17.10
N PRO A 202 6.98 -8.73 17.07
CA PRO A 202 5.67 -9.07 17.63
C PRO A 202 5.13 -10.36 17.03
N GLY A 203 4.94 -11.38 17.88
CA GLY A 203 4.38 -12.67 17.46
C GLY A 203 5.36 -13.65 16.81
N LEU A 204 6.68 -13.37 16.82
CA LEU A 204 7.68 -14.28 16.24
C LEU A 204 7.84 -15.59 17.03
N ASP A 205 7.59 -15.58 18.34
CA ASP A 205 7.54 -16.81 19.14
C ASP A 205 6.52 -17.84 18.60
N LYS A 206 5.58 -17.38 17.75
CA LYS A 206 4.62 -18.23 17.02
C LYS A 206 5.04 -18.52 15.57
N VAL A 207 5.92 -17.70 14.98
CA VAL A 207 6.45 -17.85 13.61
C VAL A 207 7.62 -18.84 13.57
N THR A 208 8.43 -18.93 14.63
CA THR A 208 9.48 -19.95 14.75
C THR A 208 8.91 -21.36 14.93
N ARG A 209 7.65 -21.47 15.38
CA ARG A 209 6.87 -22.72 15.43
C ARG A 209 5.91 -22.87 14.25
N LEU A 210 6.27 -22.38 13.06
CA LEU A 210 5.49 -22.66 11.87
C LEU A 210 5.70 -24.10 11.43
N GLU A 211 4.78 -24.96 11.86
CA GLU A 211 4.71 -26.38 11.55
C GLU A 211 5.01 -26.67 10.07
N LYS A 212 5.87 -27.66 9.86
CA LYS A 212 6.17 -28.24 8.54
C LYS A 212 4.85 -28.78 7.97
N GLY A 213 4.31 -28.18 6.91
CA GLY A 213 3.20 -28.78 6.16
C GLY A 213 2.13 -27.85 5.59
N ILE A 214 2.02 -26.60 6.05
CA ILE A 214 1.08 -25.64 5.44
C ILE A 214 1.80 -24.92 4.29
N SER A 215 1.24 -25.00 3.09
CA SER A 215 1.66 -24.17 1.95
C SER A 215 1.48 -22.70 2.30
N LYS A 216 2.58 -22.02 2.66
CA LYS A 216 2.57 -20.61 3.11
C LYS A 216 2.62 -19.71 1.89
N ILE A 217 1.46 -19.43 1.31
CA ILE A 217 1.33 -18.56 0.13
C ILE A 217 0.89 -17.17 0.58
N CYS A 218 1.57 -16.14 0.09
CA CYS A 218 1.13 -14.75 0.25
C CYS A 218 -0.13 -14.54 -0.58
N LEU A 219 -1.24 -14.13 0.04
CA LEU A 219 -2.52 -13.99 -0.69
C LEU A 219 -2.57 -12.78 -1.64
N ILE A 220 -1.60 -11.87 -1.56
CA ILE A 220 -1.48 -10.74 -2.48
C ILE A 220 -0.80 -11.17 -3.79
N CYS A 221 0.40 -11.76 -3.73
CA CYS A 221 1.18 -12.11 -4.92
C CYS A 221 1.06 -13.59 -5.32
N ARG A 222 0.41 -14.43 -4.51
CA ARG A 222 0.31 -15.89 -4.67
C ARG A 222 1.66 -16.62 -4.71
N MET A 223 2.73 -16.00 -4.22
CA MET A 223 4.06 -16.60 -4.11
C MET A 223 4.32 -17.14 -2.70
N SER A 224 5.24 -18.10 -2.57
CA SER A 224 5.64 -18.65 -1.28
C SER A 224 6.31 -17.60 -0.38
N VAL A 225 5.92 -17.57 0.90
CA VAL A 225 6.61 -16.80 1.96
C VAL A 225 7.65 -17.64 2.69
N GLY A 226 7.76 -18.93 2.40
CA GLY A 226 8.54 -19.89 3.19
C GLY A 226 10.06 -19.69 3.18
N LYS A 227 10.60 -18.87 2.26
CA LYS A 227 12.03 -18.52 2.18
C LYS A 227 12.36 -17.18 2.84
N SER A 228 11.35 -16.43 3.28
CA SER A 228 11.52 -15.10 3.84
C SER A 228 11.98 -15.16 5.29
N THR A 229 12.78 -14.17 5.68
CA THR A 229 13.17 -13.97 7.08
C THR A 229 11.98 -13.47 7.91
N ALA A 230 12.10 -13.55 9.24
CA ALA A 230 11.13 -13.02 10.19
C ALA A 230 10.60 -11.61 9.84
N ASN A 231 11.51 -10.67 9.55
CA ASN A 231 11.17 -9.28 9.26
C ASN A 231 10.54 -9.06 7.88
N GLU A 232 10.61 -10.06 7.00
CA GLU A 232 10.02 -10.01 5.67
C GLU A 232 8.61 -10.62 5.63
N ILE A 233 8.10 -11.07 6.77
CA ILE A 233 6.79 -11.71 6.91
C ILE A 233 5.90 -10.87 7.83
N VAL A 234 4.66 -10.67 7.40
CA VAL A 234 3.64 -9.97 8.18
C VAL A 234 2.48 -10.92 8.49
N CYS A 235 2.03 -10.91 9.74
CA CYS A 235 0.94 -11.75 10.22
C CYS A 235 -0.15 -10.86 10.82
N PRO A 236 -1.28 -10.62 10.12
CA PRO A 236 -2.35 -9.82 10.70
C PRO A 236 -3.01 -10.54 11.89
N PRO A 237 -3.27 -9.84 13.00
CA PRO A 237 -3.84 -10.46 14.20
C PRO A 237 -5.29 -10.93 14.00
N CYS A 238 -6.01 -10.33 13.04
CA CYS A 238 -7.42 -10.61 12.77
C CYS A 238 -7.67 -11.92 11.99
N CYS A 239 -6.65 -12.48 11.34
CA CYS A 239 -6.78 -13.69 10.50
C CYS A 239 -5.66 -14.68 10.84
N LYS A 240 -5.97 -15.64 11.73
CA LYS A 240 -5.01 -16.67 12.15
C LYS A 240 -4.50 -17.48 10.95
N GLY A 241 -3.21 -17.84 10.98
CA GLY A 241 -2.60 -18.66 9.93
C GLY A 241 -2.44 -17.96 8.58
N THR A 242 -2.60 -16.63 8.52
CA THR A 242 -2.41 -15.84 7.30
C THR A 242 -1.04 -15.16 7.30
N TYR A 243 -0.35 -15.20 6.16
CA TYR A 243 0.99 -14.65 6.00
C TYR A 243 1.06 -13.80 4.73
N PHE A 244 1.83 -12.72 4.80
CA PHE A 244 2.14 -11.86 3.66
C PHE A 244 3.62 -11.55 3.62
N HIS A 245 4.18 -11.32 2.43
CA HIS A 245 5.46 -10.62 2.35
C HIS A 245 5.28 -9.19 2.85
N HIS A 246 6.24 -8.71 3.65
CA HIS A 246 6.32 -7.31 4.08
C HIS A 246 6.20 -6.36 2.90
N SER A 247 6.93 -6.63 1.81
CA SER A 247 6.91 -5.81 0.60
C SER A 247 5.55 -5.80 -0.12
N CYS A 248 4.78 -6.90 -0.07
CA CYS A 248 3.43 -6.93 -0.64
C CYS A 248 2.47 -6.08 0.19
N MET A 249 2.54 -6.21 1.52
CA MET A 249 1.70 -5.43 2.43
C MET A 249 2.06 -3.94 2.40
N GLN A 250 3.34 -3.60 2.25
CA GLN A 250 3.82 -2.23 2.13
C GLN A 250 3.33 -1.57 0.84
N ARG A 251 3.37 -2.27 -0.30
CA ARG A 251 2.79 -1.78 -1.57
C ARG A 251 1.29 -1.54 -1.45
N TYR A 252 0.59 -2.47 -0.79
CA TYR A 252 -0.83 -2.31 -0.53
C TYR A 252 -1.11 -1.08 0.37
N ALA A 253 -0.34 -0.88 1.45
CA ALA A 253 -0.46 0.30 2.30
C ALA A 253 -0.21 1.61 1.52
N LEU A 254 0.81 1.64 0.66
CA LEU A 254 1.12 2.80 -0.18
C LEU A 254 -0.02 3.11 -1.16
N SER A 255 -0.60 2.09 -1.77
CA SER A 255 -1.72 2.25 -2.72
C SER A 255 -3.01 2.67 -2.01
N ALA A 256 -3.35 2.03 -0.89
CA ALA A 256 -4.61 2.25 -0.19
C ALA A 256 -4.66 3.52 0.67
N GLY A 257 -3.52 3.91 1.24
CA GLY A 257 -3.48 4.95 2.27
C GLY A 257 -4.30 4.59 3.51
N VAL A 258 -4.20 5.40 4.57
CA VAL A 258 -4.80 5.08 5.88
C VAL A 258 -6.32 4.88 5.83
N HIS A 259 -7.02 5.54 4.89
CA HIS A 259 -8.49 5.49 4.80
C HIS A 259 -9.03 4.18 4.23
N PHE A 260 -8.26 3.49 3.36
CA PHE A 260 -8.69 2.24 2.72
C PHE A 260 -7.81 1.05 3.06
N PHE A 261 -6.72 1.25 3.79
CA PHE A 261 -5.83 0.18 4.21
C PHE A 261 -6.47 -0.67 5.32
N LYS A 262 -7.02 -1.81 4.91
CA LYS A 262 -7.77 -2.75 5.74
C LYS A 262 -7.35 -4.18 5.44
N CYS A 263 -7.58 -5.13 6.34
CA CYS A 263 -7.20 -6.52 6.11
C CYS A 263 -7.82 -7.03 4.80
N PRO A 264 -7.02 -7.56 3.84
CA PRO A 264 -7.54 -8.04 2.56
C PRO A 264 -8.52 -9.22 2.68
N LEU A 265 -8.57 -9.91 3.83
CA LEU A 265 -9.44 -11.08 4.03
C LEU A 265 -10.74 -10.72 4.73
N CYS A 266 -10.66 -10.01 5.86
CA CYS A 266 -11.81 -9.79 6.74
C CYS A 266 -12.20 -8.31 6.88
N ASN A 267 -11.54 -7.41 6.13
CA ASN A 267 -11.84 -5.99 6.12
C ASN A 267 -11.63 -5.28 7.47
N ALA A 268 -10.97 -5.92 8.45
CA ALA A 268 -10.61 -5.31 9.72
C ALA A 268 -9.69 -4.09 9.52
N THR A 269 -9.94 -3.02 10.28
CA THR A 269 -9.26 -1.74 10.11
C THR A 269 -8.36 -1.40 11.30
N LYS A 270 -8.92 -0.91 12.41
CA LYS A 270 -8.16 -0.27 13.51
C LYS A 270 -7.04 -1.14 14.08
N ASP A 271 -7.37 -2.35 14.54
CA ASP A 271 -6.36 -3.24 15.14
C ASP A 271 -5.40 -3.82 14.10
N PHE A 272 -5.89 -4.01 12.87
CA PHE A 272 -5.06 -4.40 11.74
C PHE A 272 -4.00 -3.33 11.45
N GLN A 273 -4.39 -2.07 11.27
CA GLN A 273 -3.49 -0.95 10.99
C GLN A 273 -2.45 -0.77 12.10
N LYS A 274 -2.86 -0.82 13.37
CA LYS A 274 -1.93 -0.75 14.51
C LYS A 274 -0.89 -1.86 14.46
N ALA A 275 -1.32 -3.10 14.20
CA ALA A 275 -0.40 -4.20 14.05
C ALA A 275 0.55 -3.98 12.87
N MET A 276 0.04 -3.56 11.71
CA MET A 276 0.85 -3.31 10.52
C MET A 276 1.93 -2.24 10.76
N LEU A 277 1.62 -1.17 11.52
CA LEU A 277 2.62 -0.19 11.96
C LEU A 277 3.70 -0.81 12.85
N LEU A 278 3.33 -1.70 13.77
CA LEU A 278 4.29 -2.43 14.61
C LEU A 278 5.19 -3.37 13.79
N TYR A 279 4.69 -3.92 12.69
CA TYR A 279 5.49 -4.69 11.73
C TYR A 279 6.44 -3.83 10.87
N GLY A 280 6.47 -2.51 11.08
CA GLY A 280 7.36 -1.59 10.37
C GLY A 280 6.82 -1.11 9.02
N LEU A 281 5.51 -1.24 8.78
CA LEU A 281 4.89 -0.72 7.57
C LEU A 281 4.65 0.79 7.67
N TYR A 282 5.00 1.52 6.62
CA TYR A 282 4.58 2.90 6.44
C TYR A 282 3.16 2.96 5.87
N ILE A 283 2.24 3.62 6.56
CA ILE A 283 0.87 3.85 6.09
C ILE A 283 0.69 5.35 5.85
N PRO A 284 0.66 5.81 4.59
CA PRO A 284 0.55 7.24 4.31
C PRO A 284 -0.85 7.77 4.64
N ASP A 285 -0.90 8.96 5.24
CA ASP A 285 -2.14 9.70 5.47
C ASP A 285 -2.59 10.38 4.17
N ARG A 286 -3.27 9.61 3.31
CA ARG A 286 -3.83 10.04 2.03
C ARG A 286 -4.98 9.15 1.62
N ASP A 287 -5.87 9.67 0.78
CA ASP A 287 -6.81 8.84 0.02
C ASP A 287 -6.06 7.87 -0.89
N ALA A 288 -6.69 6.73 -1.15
CA ALA A 288 -6.16 5.70 -2.02
C ALA A 288 -5.81 6.24 -3.40
N SER A 289 -4.75 5.69 -4.01
CA SER A 289 -4.29 6.15 -5.33
C SER A 289 -5.36 5.95 -6.41
N TRP A 290 -6.11 4.85 -6.35
CA TRP A 290 -7.16 4.54 -7.31
C TRP A 290 -8.38 5.49 -7.24
N GLU A 291 -8.59 6.21 -6.13
CA GLU A 291 -9.65 7.24 -6.03
C GLU A 291 -9.25 8.55 -6.74
N LYS A 292 -7.97 8.70 -7.06
CA LYS A 292 -7.41 9.91 -7.70
C LYS A 292 -7.18 9.75 -9.19
N GLU A 293 -7.24 8.52 -9.69
CA GLU A 293 -7.07 8.23 -11.10
C GLU A 293 -8.28 8.76 -11.87
N PRO A 294 -8.08 9.69 -12.84
CA PRO A 294 -9.18 10.18 -13.66
C PRO A 294 -9.77 9.01 -14.43
N ASN A 295 -11.09 8.87 -14.40
CA ASN A 295 -11.82 7.79 -15.08
C ASN A 295 -11.49 6.36 -14.59
N ALA A 296 -10.94 6.18 -13.38
CA ALA A 296 -10.54 4.88 -12.82
C ALA A 296 -11.61 3.76 -12.87
N PHE A 297 -12.88 4.15 -12.97
CA PHE A 297 -14.02 3.22 -13.02
C PHE A 297 -14.89 3.41 -14.26
N GLN A 298 -14.43 4.16 -15.28
CA GLN A 298 -15.22 4.44 -16.47
C GLN A 298 -15.55 3.15 -17.22
N GLU A 299 -14.60 2.22 -17.33
CA GLU A 299 -14.80 0.92 -17.95
C GLU A 299 -15.84 0.06 -17.21
N LEU A 300 -15.96 0.21 -15.88
CA LEU A 300 -16.99 -0.49 -15.09
C LEU A 300 -18.42 0.03 -15.36
N LEU A 301 -18.56 1.21 -15.95
CA LEU A 301 -19.84 1.76 -16.36
C LEU A 301 -20.27 1.26 -17.75
N GLU A 302 -19.33 0.73 -18.53
CA GLU A 302 -19.57 0.23 -19.87
C GLU A 302 -20.07 -1.21 -19.80
N ARG A 303 -21.36 -1.39 -20.13
CA ARG A 303 -21.89 -2.73 -20.35
C ARG A 303 -21.47 -3.21 -21.73
N PRO A 304 -21.11 -4.48 -21.90
CA PRO A 304 -20.94 -5.07 -23.22
C PRO A 304 -22.23 -4.86 -24.04
N VAL A 305 -22.09 -4.18 -25.17
CA VAL A 305 -23.21 -3.83 -26.07
C VAL A 305 -23.20 -4.63 -27.37
N GLU A 306 -22.31 -5.61 -27.50
CA GLU A 306 -22.13 -6.38 -28.73
C GLU A 306 -21.96 -7.88 -28.48
N CYS A 307 -22.45 -8.70 -29.40
CA CYS A 307 -22.28 -10.14 -29.34
C CYS A 307 -20.82 -10.54 -29.58
N ASN A 308 -20.18 -11.11 -28.55
CA ASN A 308 -18.81 -11.60 -28.53
C ASN A 308 -18.70 -13.10 -28.88
N ALA A 309 -19.75 -13.71 -29.47
CA ALA A 309 -19.64 -15.06 -30.02
C ALA A 309 -18.64 -15.08 -31.18
N SER A 310 -17.88 -16.18 -31.30
CA SER A 310 -16.90 -16.36 -32.38
C SER A 310 -17.51 -16.21 -33.78
N LEU A 311 -18.79 -16.59 -33.93
CA LEU A 311 -19.60 -16.35 -35.12
C LEU A 311 -20.96 -15.79 -34.69
N CYS A 312 -21.23 -14.52 -35.02
CA CYS A 312 -22.53 -13.91 -34.76
C CYS A 312 -23.51 -14.25 -35.90
N GLY A 313 -24.59 -14.96 -35.56
CA GLY A 313 -25.66 -15.30 -36.50
C GLY A 313 -26.80 -14.28 -36.57
N CYS A 314 -26.61 -13.07 -36.00
CA CYS A 314 -27.65 -12.05 -36.00
C CYS A 314 -27.68 -11.29 -37.34
N PRO A 315 -28.82 -11.27 -38.07
CA PRO A 315 -28.92 -10.55 -39.34
C PRO A 315 -28.79 -9.02 -39.16
N ASN A 316 -29.10 -8.51 -37.97
CA ASN A 316 -29.02 -7.09 -37.63
C ASN A 316 -27.65 -6.67 -37.05
N GLY A 317 -26.66 -7.58 -37.08
CA GLY A 317 -25.31 -7.34 -36.60
C GLY A 317 -25.11 -7.57 -35.10
N THR A 318 -23.86 -7.42 -34.66
CA THR A 318 -23.43 -7.77 -33.30
C THR A 318 -24.02 -6.87 -32.22
N LYS A 319 -24.29 -5.60 -32.55
CA LYS A 319 -24.80 -4.56 -31.61
C LYS A 319 -26.31 -4.57 -31.44
N PHE A 320 -27.04 -5.35 -32.24
CA PHE A 320 -28.48 -5.43 -32.14
C PHE A 320 -28.90 -6.18 -30.87
N THR A 321 -30.00 -5.78 -30.24
CA THR A 321 -30.61 -6.56 -29.16
C THR A 321 -32.12 -6.57 -29.29
N ALA A 322 -32.71 -7.76 -29.40
CA ALA A 322 -34.15 -7.93 -29.38
C ALA A 322 -34.68 -7.85 -27.94
N ARG A 323 -35.92 -7.38 -27.79
CA ARG A 323 -36.61 -7.36 -26.48
C ARG A 323 -36.74 -8.77 -25.85
N SER A 324 -36.87 -9.79 -26.70
CA SER A 324 -36.99 -11.21 -26.32
C SER A 324 -36.53 -12.13 -27.47
N GLY A 325 -36.39 -13.42 -27.18
CA GLY A 325 -36.06 -14.44 -28.17
C GLY A 325 -34.56 -14.64 -28.42
N ASN A 326 -34.23 -15.21 -29.58
CA ASN A 326 -32.90 -15.72 -29.95
C ASN A 326 -31.83 -14.62 -30.08
N PHE A 327 -32.23 -13.42 -30.47
CA PHE A 327 -31.34 -12.27 -30.66
C PHE A 327 -31.42 -11.25 -29.52
N LYS A 328 -31.93 -11.66 -28.35
CA LYS A 328 -31.75 -10.89 -27.12
C LYS A 328 -30.30 -11.00 -26.69
N LEU A 329 -29.62 -9.86 -26.57
CA LEU A 329 -28.26 -9.80 -26.05
C LEU A 329 -28.30 -10.02 -24.52
N LEU A 330 -27.49 -10.95 -24.04
CA LEU A 330 -27.34 -11.27 -22.62
C LEU A 330 -25.89 -11.00 -22.22
N THR A 331 -25.68 -10.59 -20.97
CA THR A 331 -24.35 -10.47 -20.35
C THR A 331 -24.07 -11.67 -19.45
N CYS A 332 -22.80 -12.04 -19.31
CA CYS A 332 -22.38 -13.10 -18.40
C CYS A 332 -22.83 -12.77 -16.97
N HIS A 333 -23.43 -13.76 -16.30
CA HIS A 333 -23.96 -13.59 -14.96
C HIS A 333 -22.87 -13.32 -13.92
N TYR A 334 -21.68 -13.89 -14.09
CA TYR A 334 -20.59 -13.78 -13.11
C TYR A 334 -19.70 -12.57 -13.33
N CYS A 335 -19.17 -12.38 -14.54
CA CYS A 335 -18.22 -11.29 -14.80
C CYS A 335 -18.88 -10.03 -15.34
N GLY A 336 -20.05 -10.12 -15.98
CA GLY A 336 -20.68 -8.99 -16.67
C GLY A 336 -19.91 -8.46 -17.89
N SER A 337 -18.68 -8.92 -18.14
CA SER A 337 -17.76 -8.41 -19.18
C SER A 337 -17.89 -9.10 -20.55
N TYR A 338 -18.60 -10.22 -20.63
CA TYR A 338 -18.88 -10.92 -21.89
C TYR A 338 -20.37 -10.80 -22.22
N SER A 339 -20.71 -10.52 -23.47
CA SER A 339 -22.08 -10.63 -23.95
C SER A 339 -22.23 -11.45 -25.22
N SER A 340 -23.37 -12.09 -25.38
CA SER A 340 -23.70 -12.83 -26.59
C SER A 340 -25.21 -12.87 -26.79
N HIS A 341 -25.63 -12.95 -28.05
CA HIS A 341 -27.03 -13.29 -28.32
C HIS A 341 -27.32 -14.69 -27.81
N ARG A 342 -28.52 -14.88 -27.27
CA ARG A 342 -28.96 -16.19 -26.76
C ARG A 342 -28.64 -17.35 -27.70
N ALA A 343 -28.99 -17.22 -28.98
CA ALA A 343 -28.73 -18.25 -29.98
C ALA A 343 -27.24 -18.41 -30.30
N CYS A 344 -26.47 -17.31 -30.35
CA CYS A 344 -25.03 -17.35 -30.62
C CYS A 344 -24.23 -17.97 -29.47
N ALA A 345 -24.74 -17.90 -28.25
CA ALA A 345 -24.18 -18.60 -27.09
C ALA A 345 -24.65 -20.07 -26.97
N GLY A 346 -25.51 -20.56 -27.88
CA GLY A 346 -26.07 -21.90 -27.79
C GLY A 346 -26.98 -22.12 -26.58
N ILE A 347 -27.55 -21.05 -26.02
CA ILE A 347 -28.33 -21.10 -24.78
C ILE A 347 -29.80 -21.39 -25.08
N SER A 348 -30.38 -22.36 -24.36
CA SER A 348 -31.80 -22.69 -24.44
C SER A 348 -32.71 -21.47 -24.23
N PRO A 349 -33.84 -21.34 -24.95
CA PRO A 349 -34.88 -20.34 -24.70
C PRO A 349 -35.40 -20.31 -23.25
N LYS A 350 -35.30 -21.42 -22.53
CA LYS A 350 -35.73 -21.53 -21.12
C LYS A 350 -34.67 -21.03 -20.12
N ALA A 351 -33.41 -20.98 -20.51
CA ALA A 351 -32.35 -20.51 -19.63
C ALA A 351 -32.40 -18.98 -19.47
N GLN A 352 -32.25 -18.52 -18.23
CA GLN A 352 -32.29 -17.10 -17.89
C GLN A 352 -30.90 -16.46 -17.82
N LEU A 353 -29.84 -17.27 -17.71
CA LEU A 353 -28.49 -16.82 -17.46
C LEU A 353 -27.55 -17.22 -18.61
N LEU A 354 -26.65 -16.31 -18.95
CA LEU A 354 -25.47 -16.57 -19.77
C LEU A 354 -24.28 -16.75 -18.83
N ILE A 355 -23.49 -17.81 -19.01
CA ILE A 355 -22.18 -17.99 -18.39
C ILE A 355 -21.18 -18.02 -19.53
N CYS A 356 -20.17 -17.14 -19.51
CA CYS A 356 -19.17 -17.10 -20.57
C CYS A 356 -18.18 -18.28 -20.45
N PRO A 357 -17.44 -18.62 -21.52
CA PRO A 357 -16.46 -19.70 -21.49
C PRO A 357 -15.44 -19.59 -20.35
N ASP A 358 -14.96 -18.36 -20.08
CA ASP A 358 -13.97 -18.12 -19.01
C ASP A 358 -14.52 -18.40 -17.61
N CYS A 359 -15.81 -18.13 -17.37
CA CYS A 359 -16.46 -18.37 -16.09
C CYS A 359 -17.07 -19.78 -15.98
N GLY A 360 -17.27 -20.48 -17.10
CA GLY A 360 -17.83 -21.83 -17.12
C GLY A 360 -16.78 -22.95 -17.10
N GLY A 361 -15.52 -22.62 -17.40
CA GLY A 361 -14.37 -23.53 -17.35
C GLY A 361 -13.66 -23.63 -16.00
N THR A 362 -14.21 -23.00 -14.97
CA THR A 362 -13.80 -23.10 -13.55
C THR A 362 -14.74 -24.02 -12.81
#